data_AF-A0A451A3G6-F1
#
_entry.id   AF-A0A451A3G6-F1
#
_cell.length_a   1.000
_cell.length_b   1.000
_cell.length_c   1.000
_cell.angle_alpha   90.00
_cell.angle_beta   90.00
_cell.angle_gamma   90.00
#
_symmetry.space_group_name_H-M   'P 1'
#
loop_
_entity.id
_entity.type
_entity.pdbx_description
1 polymer ?
#
loop_
_entity_poly.entity_id
_entity_poly.type
_entity_poly.pdbx_seq_one_letter_code
_entity_poly.pdbx_strand_id
1 'polypeptide(L)'
;SSPPNSRVCYYACFYLEIAPKYAFPGRAEIRLPPKDEKRWYGYRIKDLHAIWQDKKIPVVITEMYLLQGFVTYYGRSAILSYGLLPPGGNKHAMLSVLLDRLYFRDRDSEESIQGRIKNAERDLAFFTERADLFKNILVNDDIESIVSILEEYVIQVIGKL
;
A
#
# COMPACT_ATOMS: atom_id res chain seq x y z
N SER A 1 25.99 -6.26 6.07
CA SER A 1 26.11 -4.80 6.25
C SER A 1 24.83 -4.29 6.87
N SER A 2 24.87 -3.91 8.14
CA SER A 2 23.72 -3.33 8.84
C SER A 2 23.36 -1.96 8.21
N PRO A 3 22.08 -1.63 8.03
CA PRO A 3 21.71 -0.30 7.54
C PRO A 3 22.13 0.75 8.58
N PRO A 4 22.54 1.96 8.14
CA PRO A 4 23.06 2.98 9.03
C PRO A 4 21.95 3.44 9.98
N ASN A 5 22.31 3.44 11.26
CA ASN A 5 21.47 3.82 12.38
C ASN A 5 21.33 5.36 12.39
N SER A 6 20.45 5.90 11.55
CA SER A 6 19.98 7.28 11.63
C SER A 6 18.64 7.42 10.91
N ARG A 7 17.56 7.09 11.66
CA ARG A 7 16.13 7.37 11.36
C ARG A 7 15.82 7.59 9.88
N VAL A 8 15.93 6.53 9.07
CA VAL A 8 15.33 6.57 7.74
C VAL A 8 13.83 6.52 7.94
N CYS A 9 13.06 7.38 7.28
CA CYS A 9 11.61 7.33 7.28
C CYS A 9 11.17 6.90 5.89
N TYR A 10 10.68 5.66 5.77
CA TYR A 10 10.03 5.20 4.56
C TYR A 10 8.53 5.37 4.72
N TYR A 11 7.89 6.15 3.84
CA TYR A 11 6.44 6.29 3.84
C TYR A 11 5.82 5.12 3.09
N ALA A 12 5.05 4.28 3.76
CA ALA A 12 4.38 3.14 3.15
C ALA A 12 2.85 3.30 3.23
N CYS A 13 2.19 3.42 2.08
CA CYS A 13 0.73 3.45 2.00
C CYS A 13 0.20 2.09 1.56
N PHE A 14 -0.63 1.46 2.40
CA PHE A 14 -1.33 0.23 2.07
C PHE A 14 -2.72 0.58 1.55
N TYR A 15 -3.00 0.21 0.30
CA TYR A 15 -4.27 0.51 -0.35
C TYR A 15 -4.90 -0.74 -0.95
N LEU A 16 -6.07 -1.11 -0.42
CA LEU A 16 -6.80 -2.33 -0.78
C LEU A 16 -7.23 -2.40 -2.26
N GLU A 17 -7.36 -1.25 -2.93
CA GLU A 17 -7.88 -1.20 -4.32
C GLU A 17 -6.79 -1.10 -5.40
N ILE A 18 -5.52 -0.96 -4.99
CA ILE A 18 -4.36 -0.72 -5.85
C ILE A 18 -3.32 -1.83 -5.66
N ALA A 19 -3.61 -2.90 -4.91
CA ALA A 19 -2.71 -4.05 -4.87
C ALA A 19 -3.16 -5.11 -5.89
N PRO A 20 -2.77 -5.00 -7.18
CA PRO A 20 -2.77 -6.17 -8.01
C PRO A 20 -1.70 -7.10 -7.43
N LYS A 21 -2.10 -8.24 -6.86
CA LYS A 21 -1.13 -9.33 -6.69
C LYS A 21 -0.58 -9.77 -8.05
N TYR A 22 -1.27 -9.45 -9.15
CA TYR A 22 -0.80 -9.46 -10.53
C TYR A 22 -1.59 -8.43 -11.35
N ALA A 23 -0.89 -7.56 -12.11
CA ALA A 23 -1.40 -6.61 -13.14
C ALA A 23 -1.52 -5.09 -12.79
N PHE A 24 -0.55 -4.32 -13.32
CA PHE A 24 -0.86 -3.06 -14.01
C PHE A 24 -0.21 -3.10 -15.40
N PRO A 25 -0.97 -3.10 -16.50
CA PRO A 25 -0.48 -2.58 -17.77
C PRO A 25 -0.72 -1.07 -17.78
N GLY A 26 0.37 -0.31 -17.72
CA GLY A 26 0.32 1.10 -18.08
C GLY A 26 0.16 1.23 -19.59
N ARG A 27 -1.03 1.64 -20.03
CA ARG A 27 -1.43 2.11 -21.36
C ARG A 27 -1.30 1.14 -22.55
N ALA A 28 -2.29 1.25 -23.43
CA ALA A 28 -2.47 0.60 -24.73
C ALA A 28 -2.93 -0.86 -24.68
N GLU A 29 -3.79 -1.21 -25.63
CA GLU A 29 -4.38 -2.53 -25.88
C GLU A 29 -3.35 -3.66 -25.76
N ILE A 30 -3.36 -4.44 -24.68
CA ILE A 30 -2.50 -5.62 -24.60
C ILE A 30 -3.29 -6.75 -23.96
N ARG A 31 -3.49 -7.81 -24.76
CA ARG A 31 -3.96 -9.13 -24.35
C ARG A 31 -3.44 -9.45 -22.94
N LEU A 32 -4.34 -9.89 -22.06
CA LEU A 32 -3.96 -10.45 -20.77
C LEU A 32 -2.79 -11.42 -20.97
N PRO A 33 -1.70 -11.29 -20.20
CA PRO A 33 -0.60 -12.24 -20.31
C PRO A 33 -1.11 -13.67 -20.05
N PRO A 34 -0.47 -14.70 -20.64
CA PRO A 34 -0.86 -16.09 -20.45
C PRO A 34 -0.97 -16.43 -18.96
N LYS A 35 -1.91 -17.32 -18.61
CA LYS A 35 -2.26 -17.71 -17.22
C LYS A 35 -1.08 -18.13 -16.33
N ASP A 36 0.09 -18.41 -16.93
CA ASP A 36 1.28 -18.94 -16.26
C ASP A 36 2.43 -17.91 -16.07
N GLU A 37 2.26 -16.65 -16.49
CA GLU A 37 3.32 -15.64 -16.33
C GLU A 37 3.34 -15.05 -14.90
N LYS A 38 4.23 -15.58 -14.05
CA LYS A 38 4.51 -15.02 -12.72
C LYS A 38 5.31 -13.72 -12.84
N ARG A 39 4.62 -12.58 -12.72
CA ARG A 39 5.27 -11.27 -12.64
C ARG A 39 5.63 -10.93 -11.19
N TRP A 40 6.92 -10.69 -10.95
CA TRP A 40 7.43 -10.21 -9.67
C TRP A 40 7.49 -8.68 -9.69
N TYR A 41 6.84 -8.03 -8.73
CA TYR A 41 6.89 -6.58 -8.55
C TYR A 41 7.51 -6.27 -7.20
N GLY A 42 8.35 -5.23 -7.15
CA GLY A 42 9.00 -4.79 -5.93
C GLY A 42 9.89 -3.58 -6.15
N TYR A 43 10.32 -2.99 -5.05
CA TYR A 43 11.24 -1.85 -5.06
C TYR A 43 12.67 -2.33 -4.94
N ARG A 44 13.59 -1.72 -5.70
CA ARG A 44 15.02 -1.98 -5.52
C ARG A 44 15.53 -1.13 -4.36
N ILE A 45 16.16 -1.78 -3.39
CA ILE A 45 16.74 -1.14 -2.20
C ILE A 45 17.68 0.01 -2.58
N LYS A 46 18.50 -0.18 -3.63
CA LYS A 46 19.42 0.86 -4.11
C LYS A 46 18.72 2.15 -4.57
N ASP A 47 17.52 2.04 -5.14
CA ASP A 47 16.79 3.19 -5.65
C ASP A 47 16.17 3.96 -4.47
N LEU A 48 15.64 3.24 -3.48
CA LEU A 48 15.14 3.83 -2.23
C LEU A 48 16.27 4.54 -1.44
N HIS A 49 17.46 3.93 -1.38
CA HIS A 49 18.63 4.56 -0.78
C HIS A 49 19.08 5.80 -1.54
N ALA A 50 19.05 5.78 -2.88
CA ALA A 50 19.42 6.94 -3.68
C ALA A 50 18.52 8.15 -3.39
N ILE A 51 17.20 7.94 -3.28
CA ILE A 51 16.23 8.98 -2.90
C ILE A 51 16.57 9.56 -1.52
N TRP A 52 16.89 8.69 -0.55
CA TRP A 52 17.27 9.12 0.78
C TRP A 52 18.57 9.94 0.81
N GLN A 53 19.60 9.51 0.07
CA GLN A 53 20.86 10.25 -0.05
C GLN A 53 20.68 11.63 -0.70
N ASP A 54 19.65 11.79 -1.54
CA ASP A 54 19.22 13.07 -2.11
C ASP A 54 18.37 13.93 -1.12
N LYS A 55 18.39 13.59 0.18
CA LYS A 55 17.65 14.27 1.25
C LYS A 55 16.14 14.33 1.02
N LYS A 56 15.59 13.33 0.31
CA LYS A 56 14.16 13.16 0.08
C LYS A 56 13.65 11.96 0.85
N ILE A 57 12.35 11.97 1.17
CA ILE A 57 11.68 10.84 1.81
C ILE A 57 11.25 9.85 0.72
N PRO A 58 11.70 8.59 0.75
CA PRO A 58 11.18 7.58 -0.16
C PRO A 58 9.73 7.22 0.21
N VAL A 59 8.85 7.33 -0.77
CA VAL A 59 7.42 7.03 -0.66
C VAL A 59 7.15 5.76 -1.47
N VAL A 60 6.53 4.76 -0.84
CA VAL A 60 6.17 3.48 -1.45
C VAL A 60 4.68 3.20 -1.27
N ILE A 61 4.05 2.73 -2.36
CA ILE A 61 2.74 2.09 -2.29
C ILE A 61 3.00 0.59 -2.09
N THR A 62 2.46 0.01 -1.03
CA THR A 62 2.81 -1.34 -0.61
C THR A 62 1.58 -2.23 -0.48
N GLU A 63 1.83 -3.54 -0.50
CA GLU A 63 0.90 -4.56 -0.01
C GLU A 63 1.50 -5.27 1.21
N MET A 64 0.82 -6.32 1.69
CA MET A 64 1.07 -7.02 2.95
C MET A 64 2.47 -7.63 3.02
N TYR A 65 2.92 -8.31 1.97
CA TYR A 65 4.21 -9.00 1.96
C TYR A 65 5.36 -8.00 1.82
N LEU A 66 5.21 -6.97 0.99
CA LEU A 66 6.18 -5.89 0.84
C LEU A 66 6.36 -5.09 2.14
N LEU A 67 5.27 -4.77 2.86
CA LEU A 67 5.37 -4.05 4.13
C LEU A 67 6.12 -4.88 5.18
N GLN A 68 5.81 -6.17 5.27
CA GLN A 68 6.54 -7.09 6.14
C GLN A 68 8.01 -7.18 5.76
N GLY A 69 8.32 -7.31 4.47
CA GLY A 69 9.69 -7.32 3.98
C GLY A 69 10.45 -6.04 4.33
N PHE A 70 9.81 -4.88 4.20
CA PHE A 70 10.41 -3.61 4.60
C PHE A 70 10.69 -3.54 6.10
N VAL A 71 9.74 -3.96 6.94
CA VAL A 71 9.93 -3.98 8.39
C VAL A 71 10.99 -4.99 8.81
N THR A 72 11.08 -6.15 8.15
CA THR A 72 12.15 -7.13 8.39
C THR A 72 13.52 -6.58 8.00
N TYR A 73 13.63 -5.83 6.90
CA TYR A 73 14.91 -5.34 6.39
C TYR A 73 15.40 -4.07 7.11
N TYR A 74 14.52 -3.08 7.29
CA TYR A 74 14.87 -1.77 7.86
C TYR A 74 14.58 -1.65 9.36
N GLY A 75 13.76 -2.54 9.91
CA GLY A 75 13.24 -2.43 11.27
C GLY A 75 11.98 -1.55 11.34
N ARG A 76 11.08 -1.88 12.28
CA ARG A 76 9.78 -1.19 12.42
C ARG A 76 9.93 0.31 12.66
N SER A 77 10.91 0.74 13.45
CA SER A 77 11.12 2.15 13.81
C SER A 77 11.60 3.03 12.64
N ALA A 78 12.09 2.43 11.55
CA ALA A 78 12.51 3.13 10.34
C ALA A 78 11.39 3.26 9.29
N ILE A 79 10.20 2.71 9.55
CA ILE A 79 9.08 2.74 8.61
C ILE A 79 7.96 3.61 9.18
N LEU A 80 7.48 4.57 8.40
CA LEU A 80 6.24 5.29 8.67
C LEU A 80 5.15 4.74 7.75
N SER A 81 4.32 3.85 8.28
CA SER A 81 3.32 3.11 7.51
C SER A 81 1.91 3.52 7.87
N TYR A 82 1.06 3.69 6.86
CA TYR A 82 -0.36 3.97 7.01
C TYR A 82 -1.19 2.91 6.31
N GLY A 83 -2.17 2.40 7.03
CA GLY A 83 -3.19 1.55 6.46
C GLY A 83 -4.37 2.40 5.97
N LEU A 84 -4.85 2.20 4.74
CA LEU A 84 -6.07 2.83 4.25
C LEU A 84 -7.18 1.77 4.09
N LEU A 85 -8.16 1.82 5.00
CA LEU A 85 -9.36 0.99 4.96
C LEU A 85 -10.41 1.61 4.03
N PRO A 86 -11.28 0.81 3.41
CA PRO A 86 -12.43 1.34 2.68
C PRO A 86 -13.46 1.85 3.69
N PRO A 87 -14.34 2.78 3.31
CA PRO A 87 -15.49 3.17 4.13
C PRO A 87 -16.38 1.97 4.49
N GLY A 88 -16.91 1.98 5.71
CA GLY A 88 -17.86 0.98 6.18
C GLY A 88 -17.60 0.55 7.62
N GLY A 89 -18.67 0.32 8.40
CA GLY A 89 -18.56 -0.10 9.80
C GLY A 89 -18.22 -1.57 10.01
N ASN A 90 -18.19 -2.38 8.95
CA ASN A 90 -17.88 -3.81 9.01
C ASN A 90 -17.30 -4.31 7.67
N LYS A 91 -16.75 -5.53 7.68
CA LYS A 91 -16.13 -6.17 6.51
C LYS A 91 -17.05 -6.16 5.28
N HIS A 92 -18.33 -6.48 5.45
CA HIS A 92 -19.27 -6.57 4.33
C HIS A 92 -19.48 -5.20 3.67
N ALA A 93 -19.69 -4.16 4.47
CA ALA A 93 -19.82 -2.78 3.97
C ALA A 93 -18.55 -2.33 3.24
N MET A 94 -17.37 -2.60 3.79
CA MET A 94 -16.10 -2.26 3.16
C MET A 94 -15.92 -2.95 1.80
N LEU A 95 -16.22 -4.25 1.71
CA LEU A 95 -16.15 -5.00 0.45
C LEU A 95 -17.17 -4.51 -0.58
N SER A 96 -18.36 -4.11 -0.14
CA SER A 96 -19.37 -3.52 -1.04
C SER A 96 -18.84 -2.24 -1.67
N VAL A 97 -18.24 -1.34 -0.87
CA VAL A 97 -17.65 -0.10 -1.39
C VAL A 97 -16.51 -0.40 -2.37
N LEU A 98 -15.68 -1.40 -2.08
CA LEU A 98 -14.62 -1.83 -3.00
C LEU A 98 -15.18 -2.37 -4.32
N LEU A 99 -16.25 -3.16 -4.24
CA LEU A 99 -16.90 -3.74 -5.41
C LEU A 99 -17.50 -2.64 -6.30
N ASP A 100 -18.20 -1.68 -5.72
CA ASP A 100 -18.77 -0.54 -6.43
C ASP A 100 -17.67 0.28 -7.14
N ARG A 101 -16.55 0.52 -6.44
CA ARG A 101 -15.37 1.22 -7.00
C ARG A 101 -14.72 0.44 -8.14
N LEU A 102 -14.71 -0.90 -8.10
CA LEU A 102 -14.18 -1.73 -9.18
C LEU A 102 -15.08 -1.72 -10.41
N TYR A 103 -16.40 -1.88 -10.23
CA TYR A 103 -17.35 -1.78 -11.35
C TYR A 103 -17.33 -0.40 -12.00
N PHE A 104 -17.28 0.67 -11.20
CA PHE A 104 -17.23 2.04 -11.72
C PHE A 104 -15.98 2.31 -12.59
N ARG A 105 -14.87 1.59 -12.37
CA ARG A 105 -13.64 1.75 -13.16
C ARG A 105 -13.76 1.19 -14.57
N ASP A 106 -14.75 0.34 -14.85
CA ASP A 106 -15.06 -0.28 -16.15
C ASP A 106 -13.82 -0.77 -16.93
N ARG A 107 -12.89 -1.42 -16.20
CA ARG A 107 -11.58 -1.84 -16.72
C ARG A 107 -11.20 -3.27 -16.36
N ASP A 108 -12.00 -3.95 -15.56
CA ASP A 108 -11.74 -5.29 -15.05
C ASP A 108 -12.85 -6.23 -15.57
N SER A 109 -12.49 -7.46 -15.95
CA SER A 109 -13.49 -8.50 -16.21
C SER A 109 -14.12 -8.98 -14.90
N GLU A 110 -15.27 -9.64 -14.98
CA GLU A 110 -15.94 -10.19 -13.80
C GLU A 110 -15.00 -11.12 -13.00
N GLU A 111 -14.22 -11.97 -13.68
CA GLU A 111 -13.26 -12.85 -13.02
C GLU A 111 -12.14 -12.06 -12.29
N SER A 112 -11.69 -10.95 -12.88
CA SER A 112 -10.72 -10.04 -12.26
C SER A 112 -11.30 -9.39 -11.01
N ILE A 113 -12.55 -8.91 -11.07
CA ILE A 113 -13.26 -8.28 -9.95
C ILE A 113 -13.39 -9.28 -8.79
N GLN A 114 -13.88 -10.49 -9.05
CA GLN A 114 -14.01 -11.54 -8.04
C GLN A 114 -12.66 -11.89 -7.39
N GLY A 115 -11.59 -11.98 -8.19
CA GLY A 115 -10.23 -12.21 -7.70
C GLY A 115 -9.74 -11.08 -6.78
N ARG A 116 -10.00 -9.82 -7.15
CA ARG A 116 -9.63 -8.63 -6.35
C ARG A 116 -10.40 -8.56 -5.04
N ILE A 117 -11.70 -8.84 -5.04
CA ILE A 117 -12.51 -8.87 -3.82
C ILE A 117 -12.03 -9.95 -2.86
N LYS A 118 -11.77 -11.17 -3.35
CA LYS A 118 -11.21 -12.26 -2.52
C LYS A 118 -9.86 -11.90 -1.90
N ASN A 119 -9.03 -11.15 -2.61
CA ASN A 119 -7.77 -10.65 -2.05
C ASN A 119 -8.02 -9.57 -1.00
N ALA A 120 -8.92 -8.63 -1.27
CA ALA A 120 -9.31 -7.59 -0.32
C ALA A 120 -9.86 -8.18 0.98
N GLU A 121 -10.57 -9.31 0.94
CA GLU A 121 -11.01 -9.99 2.16
C GLU A 121 -9.86 -10.41 3.07
N ARG A 122 -8.78 -10.94 2.48
CA ARG A 122 -7.57 -11.36 3.22
C ARG A 122 -6.80 -10.14 3.71
N ASP A 123 -6.70 -9.14 2.85
CA ASP A 123 -5.99 -7.92 3.15
C ASP A 123 -6.71 -7.14 4.27
N LEU A 124 -8.05 -7.17 4.36
CA LEU A 124 -8.81 -6.62 5.48
C LEU A 124 -8.49 -7.32 6.81
N ALA A 125 -8.33 -8.65 6.81
CA ALA A 125 -7.91 -9.38 8.02
C ALA A 125 -6.52 -8.95 8.50
N PHE A 126 -5.61 -8.66 7.57
CA PHE A 126 -4.24 -8.21 7.89
C PHE A 126 -4.19 -6.90 8.67
N PHE A 127 -5.11 -5.95 8.43
CA PHE A 127 -5.18 -4.72 9.23
C PHE A 127 -5.40 -5.00 10.72
N THR A 128 -6.15 -6.05 11.04
CA THR A 128 -6.41 -6.46 12.42
C THR A 128 -5.30 -7.36 12.95
N GLU A 129 -4.89 -8.37 12.18
CA GLU A 129 -3.89 -9.36 12.59
C GLU A 129 -2.49 -8.75 12.79
N ARG A 130 -2.17 -7.71 12.01
CA ARG A 130 -0.86 -7.06 11.99
C ARG A 130 -0.93 -5.56 12.16
N ALA A 131 -1.84 -5.11 13.04
CA ALA A 131 -1.97 -3.71 13.41
C ALA A 131 -0.63 -3.09 13.88
N ASP A 132 0.27 -3.91 14.46
CA ASP A 132 1.63 -3.53 14.87
C ASP A 132 2.49 -2.95 13.73
N LEU A 133 2.20 -3.34 12.49
CA LEU A 133 2.92 -2.88 11.31
C LEU A 133 2.52 -1.50 10.85
N PHE A 134 1.43 -0.93 11.35
CA PHE A 134 0.93 0.38 10.96
C PHE A 134 1.25 1.41 12.05
N LYS A 135 1.57 2.64 11.64
CA LYS A 135 1.65 3.77 12.58
C LYS A 135 0.24 4.24 12.92
N ASN A 136 -0.60 4.32 11.89
CA ASN A 136 -2.02 4.62 12.01
C ASN A 136 -2.79 3.90 10.89
N ILE A 137 -4.07 3.64 11.13
CA ILE A 137 -5.01 3.07 10.16
C ILE A 137 -6.12 4.10 9.97
N LEU A 138 -6.31 4.55 8.74
CA LEU A 138 -7.27 5.57 8.36
C LEU A 138 -8.37 4.95 7.51
N VAL A 139 -9.59 5.47 7.63
CA VAL A 139 -10.70 5.12 6.74
C VAL A 139 -10.67 6.07 5.55
N ASN A 140 -10.84 5.52 4.35
CA ASN A 140 -10.79 6.25 3.09
C ASN A 140 -12.16 6.76 2.64
N ASP A 141 -12.78 7.56 3.50
CA ASP A 141 -14.08 8.20 3.30
C ASP A 141 -13.96 9.63 2.76
N ASP A 142 -13.01 10.41 3.27
CA ASP A 142 -12.75 11.78 2.85
C ASP A 142 -11.26 12.01 2.52
N ILE A 143 -11.00 12.40 1.27
CA ILE A 143 -9.65 12.59 0.77
C ILE A 143 -8.96 13.78 1.43
N GLU A 144 -9.68 14.86 1.69
CA GLU A 144 -9.11 16.08 2.27
C GLU A 144 -8.66 15.83 3.72
N SER A 145 -9.48 15.12 4.50
CA SER A 145 -9.14 14.69 5.85
C SER A 145 -7.92 13.77 5.87
N ILE A 146 -7.86 12.78 4.98
CA ILE A 146 -6.70 11.88 4.90
C ILE A 146 -5.43 12.65 4.55
N VAL A 147 -5.47 13.50 3.53
CA VAL A 147 -4.32 14.30 3.11
C VAL A 147 -3.86 15.19 4.27
N SER A 148 -4.78 15.86 4.96
CA SER A 148 -4.47 16.70 6.12
C SER A 148 -3.78 15.91 7.24
N ILE A 149 -4.30 14.73 7.57
CA ILE A 149 -3.71 13.84 8.58
C ILE A 149 -2.29 13.40 8.18
N LEU A 150 -2.11 12.99 6.93
CA LEU A 150 -0.82 12.53 6.41
C LEU A 150 0.20 13.67 6.39
N GLU A 151 -0.20 14.87 5.96
CA GLU A 151 0.64 16.07 5.97
C GLU A 151 1.13 16.40 7.38
N GLU A 152 0.24 16.44 8.37
CA GLU A 152 0.60 16.73 9.76
C GLU A 152 1.68 15.75 10.26
N TYR A 153 1.50 14.45 10.01
CA TYR A 153 2.46 13.46 10.47
C TYR A 153 3.77 13.49 9.71
N VAL A 154 3.75 13.69 8.39
CA VAL A 154 4.97 13.81 7.59
C VAL A 154 5.77 15.02 8.06
N ILE A 155 5.11 16.16 8.32
CA ILE A 155 5.74 17.37 8.88
C ILE A 155 6.33 17.08 10.26
N GLN A 156 5.62 16.39 11.15
CA GLN A 156 6.13 16.03 12.48
C GLN A 156 7.37 15.12 12.41
N VAL A 157 7.46 14.25 11.41
CA VAL A 157 8.63 13.39 11.22
C VAL A 157 9.80 14.18 10.62
N ILE A 158 9.54 15.03 9.61
CA ILE A 158 10.57 15.89 9.01
C ILE A 158 11.12 16.89 10.03
N GLY A 159 10.27 17.54 10.83
CA GLY A 159 10.69 18.52 11.84
C GLY A 159 11.49 17.93 13.01
N LYS A 160 11.59 16.60 13.09
CA LYS A 160 12.40 15.85 14.06
C LYS A 160 13.66 15.22 13.45
N LEU A 161 13.87 15.38 12.14
CA LEU A 161 15.07 14.99 11.41
C LEU A 161 16.04 16.18 11.31
#